data_AF-A0A7J0ANP7-F1
#
_entry.id   AF-A0A7J0ANP7-F1
#
_cell.length_a   1.000
_cell.length_b   1.000
_cell.length_c   1.000
_cell.angle_alpha   90.00
_cell.angle_beta   90.00
_cell.angle_gamma   90.00
#
_symmetry.space_group_name_H-M   'P 1'
#
loop_
_entity.id
_entity.type
_entity.pdbx_description
1 polymer ?
#
loop_
_entity_poly.entity_id
_entity_poly.type
_entity_poly.pdbx_seq_one_letter_code
_entity_poly.pdbx_strand_id
1 'polypeptide(L)' 'MLAEKQRMNKWLAEQLDKDPATISKWCTNTLQPGLETLAKIAMVLDVRVADLIREPKE' A
#
# COMPACT_ATOMS: atom_id res chain seq x y z
N MET A 1 -4.79 16.47 -6.72
CA MET A 1 -4.74 15.51 -5.59
C MET A 1 -3.83 14.29 -5.88
N LEU A 2 -2.62 14.47 -6.43
CA LEU A 2 -1.59 13.40 -6.53
C LEU A 2 -0.45 13.58 -5.52
N ALA A 3 -0.16 14.82 -5.12
CA ALA A 3 0.91 15.14 -4.18
C ALA A 3 0.69 14.51 -2.79
N GLU A 4 -0.56 14.46 -2.31
CA GLU A 4 -0.95 13.78 -1.08
C GLU A 4 -0.62 12.28 -1.11
N LYS A 5 -0.97 11.58 -2.19
CA LYS A 5 -0.69 10.15 -2.36
C LYS A 5 0.81 9.86 -2.52
N GLN A 6 1.56 10.74 -3.19
CA GLN A 6 3.02 10.63 -3.29
C GLN A 6 3.72 10.75 -1.94
N ARG A 7 3.25 11.66 -1.08
CA ARG A 7 3.76 11.84 0.28
C ARG A 7 3.46 10.61 1.13
N MET A 8 2.27 10.03 0.98
CA MET A 8 1.86 8.79 1.63
C MET A 8 2.72 7.60 1.19
N ASN A 9 3.06 7.46 -0.11
CA ASN A 9 3.92 6.36 -0.58
C ASN A 9 5.35 6.42 -0.01
N LYS A 10 5.95 7.61 0.07
CA LYS A 10 7.26 7.78 0.72
C LYS A 10 7.18 7.48 2.21
N TRP A 11 6.14 7.97 2.89
CA TRP A 11 5.96 7.71 4.30
C TRP A 11 5.73 6.23 4.61
N LEU A 12 4.91 5.54 3.81
CA LEU A 12 4.66 4.11 3.93
C LEU A 12 5.93 3.28 3.65
N ALA A 13 6.75 3.72 2.69
CA ALA A 13 8.05 3.13 2.38
C ALA A 13 9.00 3.18 3.58
N GLU A 14 9.04 4.31 4.30
CA GLU A 14 9.84 4.44 5.52
C GLU A 14 9.27 3.59 6.67
N GLN A 15 7.95 3.54 6.85
CA GLN A 15 7.32 2.72 7.90
C GLN A 15 7.52 1.21 7.70
N LEU A 16 7.58 0.76 6.44
CA LEU A 16 7.70 -0.65 6.08
C LEU A 16 9.13 -1.08 5.77
N ASP A 17 10.09 -0.15 5.81
CA ASP A 17 11.47 -0.34 5.33
C ASP A 17 11.49 -0.95 3.92
N LYS A 18 10.73 -0.34 3.01
CA LYS A 18 10.53 -0.80 1.64
C LYS A 18 10.79 0.29 0.64
N ASP A 19 11.25 -0.11 -0.54
CA ASP A 19 11.52 0.85 -1.60
C ASP A 19 10.21 1.53 -2.07
N PRO A 20 10.19 2.86 -2.26
CA PRO A 20 9.01 3.59 -2.69
C PRO A 20 8.49 3.15 -4.07
N ALA A 21 9.35 2.58 -4.93
CA ALA A 21 8.92 1.97 -6.18
C ALA A 21 8.09 0.69 -5.94
N THR A 22 8.40 -0.05 -4.87
CA THR A 22 7.66 -1.24 -4.46
C THR A 22 6.29 -0.86 -3.90
N ILE A 23 6.21 0.15 -3.03
CA ILE A 23 4.94 0.68 -2.54
C ILE A 23 4.09 1.21 -3.70
N SER A 24 4.70 1.90 -4.65
CA SER A 24 3.99 2.40 -5.83
C SER A 24 3.39 1.27 -6.65
N LYS A 25 4.12 0.16 -6.86
CA LYS A 25 3.62 -1.05 -7.53
C LYS A 25 2.43 -1.68 -6.78
N TRP A 26 2.40 -1.60 -5.45
CA TRP A 26 1.26 -2.05 -4.64
C TRP A 26 0.05 -1.13 -4.79
N CYS A 27 0.26 0.18 -4.77
CA CYS A 27 -0.80 1.17 -4.96
C CYS A 27 -1.39 1.13 -6.38
N THR A 28 -0.58 0.82 -7.40
CA THR A 28 -1.04 0.64 -8.78
C THR A 28 -1.60 -0.76 -9.05
N ASN A 29 -1.66 -1.62 -8.04
CA ASN A 29 -2.10 -3.00 -8.14
C ASN A 29 -1.31 -3.80 -9.20
N THR A 30 -0.07 -3.39 -9.48
CA THR A 30 0.84 -4.05 -10.43
C THR A 30 1.51 -5.27 -9.81
N LEU A 31 1.76 -5.20 -8.51
CA LEU A 31 2.23 -6.32 -7.68
C LEU A 31 1.42 -6.30 -6.40
N GLN A 32 1.03 -7.47 -5.90
CA GLN A 32 0.34 -7.58 -4.64
C GLN A 32 1.37 -7.91 -3.54
N PRO A 33 1.40 -7.17 -2.42
CA PRO A 33 2.23 -7.54 -1.29
C PRO A 33 1.78 -8.87 -0.68
N GLY A 34 2.67 -9.55 0.04
CA GLY A 34 2.27 -10.70 0.86
C GLY A 34 1.34 -10.27 2.00
N LEU A 35 0.57 -11.24 2.53
CA LEU A 35 -0.45 -10.99 3.56
C LEU A 35 0.11 -10.26 4.80
N GLU A 36 1.32 -10.62 5.23
CA GLU A 36 2.00 -9.97 6.37
C GLU A 36 2.27 -8.48 6.11
N THR A 37 2.68 -8.15 4.89
CA THR A 37 2.93 -6.76 4.49
C THR A 37 1.62 -6.00 4.33
N LEU A 38 0.59 -6.65 3.77
CA LEU A 38 -0.78 -6.11 3.68
C LEU A 38 -1.35 -5.78 5.07
N ALA A 39 -1.16 -6.66 6.04
CA ALA A 39 -1.55 -6.43 7.43
C ALA A 39 -0.80 -5.26 8.07
N LYS A 40 0.52 -5.17 7.85
CA LYS A 40 1.32 -4.02 8.31
C LYS A 40 0.85 -2.71 7.69
N ILE A 41 0.59 -2.68 6.38
CA ILE A 41 0.05 -1.51 5.67
C ILE A 41 -1.31 -1.11 6.26
N ALA A 42 -2.20 -2.07 6.47
CA ALA A 42 -3.52 -1.84 7.03
C ALA A 42 -3.44 -1.23 8.44
N MET A 43 -2.57 -1.77 9.28
CA MET A 43 -2.31 -1.27 10.62
C MET A 43 -1.73 0.14 10.62
N VAL A 44 -0.80 0.43 9.71
CA VAL A 44 -0.14 1.74 9.58
C VAL A 44 -1.10 2.81 9.03
N LEU A 45 -2.00 2.42 8.13
CA LEU A 45 -3.01 3.31 7.54
C LEU A 45 -4.31 3.39 8.34
N ASP A 46 -4.44 2.61 9.43
CA ASP A 46 -5.67 2.46 10.22
C ASP A 46 -6.90 2.10 9.34
N VAL A 47 -6.69 1.20 8.38
CA VAL A 47 -7.74 0.67 7.48
C VAL A 47 -7.84 -0.83 7.62
N ARG A 48 -8.90 -1.46 7.10
CA ARG A 48 -8.97 -2.92 7.06
C ARG A 48 -8.12 -3.46 5.91
N VAL A 49 -7.55 -4.64 6.09
CA VAL A 49 -6.83 -5.37 5.03
C VAL A 49 -7.71 -5.56 3.78
N ALA A 50 -9.02 -5.74 3.98
CA ALA A 50 -9.99 -5.84 2.89
C ALA A 50 -10.05 -4.56 2.02
N ASP A 51 -9.91 -3.37 2.62
CA ASP A 51 -9.89 -2.09 1.89
C ASP A 51 -8.64 -1.95 1.00
N LEU A 52 -7.58 -2.70 1.27
CA LEU A 52 -6.35 -2.73 0.47
C LEU A 52 -6.42 -3.76 -0.67
N ILE A 53 -7.38 -4.69 -0.63
CA ILE A 53 -7.56 -5.71 -1.64
C ILE A 53 -8.59 -5.19 -2.63
N ARG A 54 -8.18 -5.07 -3.90
CA ARG A 54 -9.11 -4.74 -4.97
C ARG A 54 -9.96 -5.97 -5.28
N GLU A 55 -11.26 -5.86 -5.07
CA GLU A 55 -12.21 -6.87 -5.52
C GLU A 55 -12.07 -7.03 -7.04
N PRO A 56 -11.97 -8.26 -7.57
CA PRO A 56 -12.05 -8.48 -9.00
C PRO A 56 -13.38 -7.90 -9.49
N LYS A 57 -13.33 -7.02 -10.48
CA LYS A 57 -14.55 -6.63 -11.21
C LYS A 57 -14.94 -7.82 -12.07
N GLU A 58 -16.03 -8.48 -11.70
CA GLU A 58 -16.79 -9.36 -12.59
C GLU A 58 -17.24 -8.63 -13.87
#